data_AF-A0A1E3A726-F1
#
_entry.id   AF-A0A1E3A726-F1
#
_cell.length_a   1.000
_cell.length_b   1.000
_cell.length_c   1.000
_cell.angle_alpha   90.00
_cell.angle_beta   90.00
_cell.angle_gamma   90.00
#
_symmetry.space_group_name_H-M   'P 1'
#
loop_
_entity.id
_entity.type
_entity.pdbx_description
1 polymer ?
#
loop_
_entity_poly.entity_id
_entity_poly.type
_entity_poly.pdbx_seq_one_letter_code
_entity_poly.pdbx_strand_id
1 'polypeptide(L)'
;MRVLFIGNSHTYVNDMPELFAGMAREKGIPCEVTMIAHGGWFLHQHQKEPDVRFNILFGNYDYVVLQEHAHPFGPESVMIEAAKEISKWIREAGSIPVAYMTWAEKENEAGQQQMTDAYRRMAVETGAVLAPVGEEWWKYKHAHPEVEMYASDGEHASLEGSTLAARILLEAIQEKEQEKER
;
A
#
# COMPACT_ATOMS: atom_id res chain seq x y z
N MET A 1 14.53 -0.61 9.65
CA MET A 1 13.32 -0.99 8.90
C MET A 1 13.61 -0.83 7.41
N ARG A 2 13.46 -1.88 6.61
CA ARG A 2 13.62 -1.87 5.15
C ARG A 2 12.32 -2.29 4.52
N VAL A 3 11.74 -1.44 3.68
CA VAL A 3 10.41 -1.66 3.11
C VAL A 3 10.47 -1.63 1.59
N LEU A 4 9.93 -2.68 0.96
CA LEU A 4 9.72 -2.71 -0.49
C LEU A 4 8.28 -2.34 -0.81
N PHE A 5 8.07 -1.37 -1.68
CA PHE A 5 6.76 -1.01 -2.21
C PHE A 5 6.59 -1.58 -3.61
N ILE A 6 5.54 -2.37 -3.83
CA ILE A 6 5.15 -2.90 -5.14
C ILE A 6 3.80 -2.30 -5.50
N GLY A 7 3.74 -1.60 -6.64
CA GLY A 7 2.50 -0.93 -7.04
C GLY A 7 2.62 -0.10 -8.32
N ASN A 8 1.90 1.01 -8.36
CA ASN A 8 1.82 1.87 -9.54
C ASN A 8 1.85 3.35 -9.14
N SER A 9 1.15 4.21 -9.87
CA SER A 9 1.11 5.65 -9.62
C SER A 9 0.57 6.01 -8.23
N HIS A 10 -0.30 5.19 -7.64
CA HIS A 10 -0.77 5.40 -6.26
C HIS A 10 0.31 5.11 -5.20
N THR A 11 1.44 4.55 -5.64
CA THR A 11 2.65 4.37 -4.86
C THR A 11 3.68 5.47 -5.17
N TYR A 12 4.08 5.68 -6.42
CA TYR A 12 5.21 6.59 -6.71
C TYR A 12 4.87 8.09 -6.71
N VAL A 13 3.60 8.48 -6.81
CA VAL A 13 3.22 9.90 -6.85
C VAL A 13 3.56 10.59 -5.52
N ASN A 14 4.16 11.79 -5.64
CA ASN A 14 4.75 12.58 -4.56
C ASN A 14 5.86 11.86 -3.78
N ASP A 15 6.44 10.79 -4.34
CA ASP A 15 7.42 9.95 -3.67
C ASP A 15 6.92 9.46 -2.29
N MET A 16 5.69 8.94 -2.27
CA MET A 16 5.02 8.49 -1.04
C MET A 16 5.88 7.53 -0.18
N PRO A 17 6.64 6.56 -0.75
CA PRO A 17 7.58 5.76 0.02
C PRO A 17 8.62 6.59 0.78
N GLU A 18 9.15 7.67 0.20
CA GLU A 18 10.11 8.55 0.89
C GLU A 18 9.44 9.40 1.97
N LEU A 19 8.19 9.86 1.75
CA LEU A 19 7.40 10.49 2.82
C LEU A 19 7.22 9.55 4.02
N PHE A 20 6.89 8.28 3.76
CA PHE A 20 6.82 7.23 4.77
C PHE A 20 8.16 7.06 5.51
N ALA A 21 9.27 6.98 4.77
CA ALA A 21 10.61 6.85 5.34
C ALA A 21 11.01 8.07 6.18
N GLY A 22 10.62 9.28 5.75
CA GLY A 22 10.80 10.52 6.48
C GLY A 22 10.09 10.49 7.84
N MET A 23 8.80 10.16 7.83
CA MET A 23 7.99 10.06 9.07
C MET A 23 8.53 9.00 10.03
N ALA A 24 9.02 7.86 9.52
CA ALA A 24 9.64 6.83 10.35
C ALA A 24 10.92 7.37 11.02
N ARG A 25 11.77 8.09 10.26
CA ARG A 25 13.00 8.70 10.78
C ARG A 25 12.73 9.78 11.82
N GLU A 26 11.69 10.59 11.64
CA GLU A 26 11.25 11.58 12.64
C GLU A 26 10.85 10.92 13.97
N LYS A 27 10.31 9.70 13.92
CA LYS A 27 10.02 8.86 15.09
C LYS A 27 11.24 8.08 15.62
N GLY A 28 12.43 8.33 15.09
CA GLY A 28 13.68 7.67 15.51
C GLY A 28 13.86 6.25 14.96
N ILE A 29 13.10 5.85 13.94
CA ILE A 29 13.20 4.53 13.29
C ILE A 29 14.03 4.69 12.02
N PRO A 30 15.26 4.13 11.93
CA PRO A 30 16.01 4.08 10.68
C PRO A 30 15.19 3.33 9.63
N CYS A 31 14.85 4.00 8.54
CA CYS A 31 13.98 3.47 7.50
C CYS A 31 14.60 3.65 6.11
N GLU A 32 14.70 2.56 5.37
CA GLU A 32 15.07 2.55 3.96
C GLU A 32 13.89 2.03 3.15
N VAL A 33 13.66 2.63 1.99
CA VAL A 33 12.57 2.24 1.09
C VAL A 33 13.10 1.95 -0.30
N THR A 34 12.51 0.94 -0.92
CA THR A 34 12.67 0.63 -2.34
C THR A 34 11.29 0.58 -2.95
N MET A 35 11.14 0.98 -4.21
CA MET A 35 9.89 0.78 -4.95
C MET A 35 10.14 0.03 -6.26
N ILE A 36 9.22 -0.88 -6.58
CA ILE A 36 9.03 -1.43 -7.93
C ILE A 36 7.63 -1.01 -8.33
N ALA A 37 7.54 0.10 -9.06
CA ALA A 37 6.25 0.68 -9.41
C ALA A 37 6.16 1.01 -10.90
N HIS A 38 5.09 0.52 -11.53
CA HIS A 38 4.83 0.72 -12.96
C HIS A 38 3.46 1.37 -13.13
N GLY A 39 3.40 2.50 -13.84
CA GLY A 39 2.13 3.23 -14.03
C GLY A 39 1.05 2.36 -14.66
N GLY A 40 -0.15 2.35 -14.06
CA GLY A 40 -1.30 1.59 -14.56
C GLY A 40 -1.22 0.07 -14.39
N TRP A 41 -0.24 -0.45 -13.64
CA TRP A 41 -0.11 -1.89 -13.46
C TRP A 41 -1.01 -2.44 -12.35
N PHE A 42 -1.53 -3.63 -12.61
CA PHE A 42 -2.21 -4.48 -11.66
C PHE A 42 -1.22 -5.38 -10.90
N LEU A 43 -1.61 -5.85 -9.72
CA LEU A 43 -0.73 -6.68 -8.88
C LEU A 43 -0.33 -7.99 -9.58
N HIS A 44 -1.23 -8.57 -10.37
CA HIS A 44 -0.95 -9.78 -11.15
C HIS A 44 0.09 -9.59 -12.27
N GLN A 45 0.38 -8.35 -12.68
CA GLN A 45 1.46 -8.06 -13.61
C GLN A 45 2.82 -8.08 -12.89
N HIS A 46 2.90 -7.46 -11.71
CA HIS A 46 4.07 -7.57 -10.84
C HIS A 46 4.37 -9.01 -10.43
N GLN A 47 3.33 -9.82 -10.18
CA GLN A 47 3.48 -11.26 -9.91
C GLN A 47 4.19 -12.02 -11.04
N LYS A 48 4.19 -11.52 -12.28
CA LYS A 48 4.86 -12.15 -13.43
C LYS A 48 6.26 -11.57 -13.68
N GLU A 49 6.64 -10.52 -12.97
CA GLU A 49 7.91 -9.81 -13.15
C GLU A 49 9.03 -10.49 -12.36
N PRO A 50 10.09 -11.00 -13.02
CA PRO A 50 11.20 -11.67 -12.33
C PRO A 50 11.88 -10.78 -11.28
N ASP A 51 11.97 -9.48 -11.55
CA ASP A 51 12.62 -8.50 -10.68
C ASP A 51 11.86 -8.35 -9.35
N VAL A 52 10.53 -8.49 -9.35
CA VAL A 52 9.72 -8.48 -8.12
C VAL A 52 10.11 -9.67 -7.24
N ARG A 53 10.13 -10.88 -7.80
CA ARG A 53 10.52 -12.08 -7.04
C ARG A 53 11.97 -11.98 -6.54
N PHE A 54 12.88 -11.54 -7.38
CA PHE A 54 14.30 -11.40 -7.02
C PHE A 54 14.48 -10.39 -5.86
N ASN A 55 13.87 -9.21 -5.97
CA ASN A 55 13.97 -8.20 -4.91
C ASN A 55 13.37 -8.70 -3.60
N ILE A 56 12.21 -9.37 -3.64
CA ILE A 56 11.61 -9.92 -2.42
C ILE A 56 12.56 -10.93 -1.75
N LEU A 57 13.08 -11.90 -2.50
CA LEU A 57 13.87 -13.00 -1.93
C LEU A 57 15.26 -12.58 -1.44
N PHE A 58 15.87 -11.55 -2.05
CA PHE A 58 17.26 -11.20 -1.80
C PHE A 58 17.47 -9.78 -1.27
N GLY A 59 16.41 -8.98 -1.18
CA GLY A 59 16.46 -7.60 -0.71
C GLY A 59 16.59 -7.44 0.80
N ASN A 60 16.32 -8.49 1.58
CA ASN A 60 16.30 -8.47 3.05
C ASN A 60 15.41 -7.35 3.60
N TYR A 61 14.17 -7.32 3.13
CA TYR A 61 13.15 -6.39 3.58
C TYR A 61 12.49 -6.91 4.86
N ASP A 62 12.10 -6.00 5.75
CA ASP A 62 11.26 -6.34 6.91
C ASP A 62 9.78 -6.45 6.46
N TYR A 63 9.37 -5.54 5.58
CA TYR A 63 8.01 -5.42 5.07
C TYR A 63 7.99 -5.31 3.55
N VAL A 64 6.98 -5.91 2.94
CA VAL A 64 6.70 -5.75 1.50
C VAL A 64 5.26 -5.29 1.33
N VAL A 65 5.11 -4.05 0.86
CA VAL A 65 3.83 -3.39 0.62
C VAL A 65 3.32 -3.74 -0.77
N LEU A 66 2.07 -4.20 -0.83
CA LEU A 66 1.39 -4.65 -2.03
C LEU A 66 0.20 -3.73 -2.32
N GLN A 67 0.21 -3.14 -3.51
CA GLN A 67 -0.83 -2.25 -3.98
C GLN A 67 -1.41 -2.74 -5.32
N GLU A 68 -2.72 -2.94 -5.35
CA GLU A 68 -3.51 -3.25 -6.56
C GLU A 68 -3.94 -1.96 -7.28
N HIS A 69 -4.16 -2.07 -8.58
CA HIS A 69 -4.72 -1.01 -9.41
C HIS A 69 -6.08 -0.53 -8.88
N ALA A 70 -6.23 0.78 -8.72
CA ALA A 70 -7.43 1.37 -8.14
C ALA A 70 -8.54 1.63 -9.18
N HIS A 71 -8.21 2.25 -10.32
CA HIS A 71 -9.19 2.84 -11.24
C HIS A 71 -8.89 2.56 -12.72
N PRO A 72 -9.53 1.55 -13.35
CA PRO A 72 -10.57 0.69 -12.79
C PRO A 72 -10.05 -0.35 -11.79
N PHE A 73 -10.87 -0.69 -10.80
CA PHE A 73 -10.58 -1.77 -9.87
C PHE A 73 -10.84 -3.12 -10.54
N GLY A 74 -9.83 -3.98 -10.57
CA GLY A 74 -9.91 -5.28 -11.24
C GLY A 74 -10.79 -6.30 -10.50
N PRO A 75 -10.95 -7.50 -11.07
CA PRO A 75 -11.60 -8.61 -10.37
C PRO A 75 -10.81 -8.99 -9.12
N GLU A 76 -11.49 -8.97 -7.98
CA GLU A 76 -10.88 -9.29 -6.69
C GLU A 76 -10.15 -10.64 -6.67
N SER A 77 -10.71 -11.68 -7.31
CA SER A 77 -10.09 -13.01 -7.32
C SER A 77 -8.70 -12.99 -7.95
N VAL A 78 -8.48 -12.13 -8.95
CA VAL A 78 -7.18 -11.97 -9.63
C VAL A 78 -6.18 -11.26 -8.71
N MET A 79 -6.63 -10.21 -8.02
CA MET A 79 -5.82 -9.51 -7.01
C MET A 79 -5.39 -10.46 -5.88
N ILE A 80 -6.32 -11.22 -5.31
CA ILE A 80 -6.05 -12.13 -4.18
C ILE A 80 -5.13 -13.28 -4.61
N GLU A 81 -5.32 -13.85 -5.81
CA GLU A 81 -4.43 -14.90 -6.32
C GLU A 81 -3.00 -14.39 -6.49
N ALA A 82 -2.83 -13.22 -7.11
CA ALA A 82 -1.53 -12.57 -7.24
C ALA A 82 -0.89 -12.28 -5.88
N ALA A 83 -1.66 -11.71 -4.95
CA ALA A 83 -1.22 -11.41 -3.59
C ALA A 83 -0.78 -12.67 -2.84
N LYS A 84 -1.50 -13.80 -2.98
CA LYS A 84 -1.12 -15.08 -2.38
C LYS A 84 0.21 -15.59 -2.89
N GLU A 85 0.44 -15.57 -4.20
CA GLU A 85 1.70 -16.01 -4.79
C GLU A 85 2.86 -15.13 -4.35
N ILE A 86 2.71 -13.80 -4.43
CA ILE A 86 3.75 -12.87 -3.98
C ILE A 86 4.01 -13.05 -2.47
N SER A 87 2.96 -13.23 -1.66
CA SER A 87 3.09 -13.45 -0.21
C SER A 87 3.80 -14.74 0.15
N LYS A 88 3.83 -15.76 -0.72
CA LYS A 88 4.68 -16.95 -0.50
C LYS A 88 6.15 -16.56 -0.53
N TRP A 89 6.58 -15.77 -1.52
CA TRP A 89 7.97 -15.30 -1.61
C TRP A 89 8.33 -14.38 -0.45
N ILE A 90 7.41 -13.49 -0.06
CA ILE A 90 7.60 -12.58 1.09
C ILE A 90 7.89 -13.39 2.36
N ARG A 91 7.08 -14.41 2.65
CA ARG A 91 7.30 -15.27 3.82
C ARG A 91 8.54 -16.16 3.70
N GLU A 92 8.85 -16.65 2.51
CA GLU A 92 10.08 -17.40 2.23
C GLU A 92 11.33 -16.55 2.55
N ALA A 93 11.28 -15.25 2.27
CA ALA A 93 12.33 -14.29 2.62
C ALA A 93 12.34 -13.86 4.10
N GLY A 94 11.36 -14.30 4.90
CA GLY A 94 11.20 -13.89 6.30
C GLY A 94 10.57 -12.51 6.49
N SER A 95 10.07 -11.89 5.42
CA SER A 95 9.40 -10.58 5.44
C SER A 95 7.91 -10.70 5.77
N ILE A 96 7.26 -9.57 6.06
CA ILE A 96 5.81 -9.49 6.33
C ILE A 96 5.09 -8.75 5.18
N PRO A 97 4.00 -9.32 4.61
CA PRO A 97 3.23 -8.62 3.60
C PRO A 97 2.38 -7.51 4.23
N VAL A 98 2.23 -6.40 3.51
CA VAL A 98 1.36 -5.27 3.89
C VAL A 98 0.41 -4.99 2.73
N ALA A 99 -0.89 -4.99 3.01
CA ALA A 99 -1.95 -4.71 2.07
C ALA A 99 -2.25 -3.20 2.08
N TYR A 100 -1.74 -2.46 1.09
CA TYR A 100 -1.95 -1.01 0.96
C TYR A 100 -3.28 -0.73 0.25
N MET A 101 -4.34 -0.63 1.04
CA MET A 101 -5.68 -0.35 0.54
C MET A 101 -5.82 1.12 0.15
N THR A 102 -5.71 1.42 -1.15
CA THR A 102 -5.82 2.78 -1.70
C THR A 102 -7.26 3.33 -1.64
N TRP A 103 -7.43 4.57 -2.12
CA TRP A 103 -8.71 5.30 -2.17
C TRP A 103 -9.43 5.14 -3.50
N ALA A 104 -10.71 5.53 -3.54
CA ALA A 104 -11.52 5.65 -4.74
C ALA A 104 -11.43 7.03 -5.42
N GLU A 105 -11.85 7.16 -6.68
CA GLU A 105 -11.85 8.45 -7.39
C GLU A 105 -12.68 9.51 -6.64
N LYS A 106 -12.32 10.78 -6.78
CA LYS A 106 -12.90 11.91 -6.02
C LYS A 106 -14.43 11.98 -6.08
N GLU A 107 -15.02 11.62 -7.20
CA GLU A 107 -16.46 11.66 -7.45
C GLU A 107 -17.13 10.27 -7.31
N ASN A 108 -16.41 9.26 -6.81
CA ASN A 108 -16.85 7.86 -6.74
C ASN A 108 -16.60 7.23 -5.36
N GLU A 109 -17.04 7.89 -4.30
CA GLU A 109 -16.91 7.35 -2.93
C GLU A 109 -17.52 5.95 -2.77
N ALA A 110 -18.65 5.69 -3.43
CA ALA A 110 -19.31 4.39 -3.39
C ALA A 110 -18.40 3.24 -3.89
N GLY A 111 -17.44 3.52 -4.78
CA GLY A 111 -16.44 2.57 -5.25
C GLY A 111 -15.48 2.08 -4.16
N GLN A 112 -15.31 2.85 -3.07
CA GLN A 112 -14.40 2.48 -1.98
C GLN A 112 -14.78 1.16 -1.31
N GLN A 113 -16.07 0.85 -1.21
CA GLN A 113 -16.54 -0.35 -0.52
C GLN A 113 -16.00 -1.62 -1.18
N GLN A 114 -16.01 -1.68 -2.52
CA GLN A 114 -15.50 -2.81 -3.28
C GLN A 114 -14.00 -3.04 -2.99
N MET A 115 -13.21 -1.98 -2.99
CA MET A 115 -11.78 -2.04 -2.67
C MET A 115 -11.58 -2.49 -1.22
N THR A 116 -12.35 -1.93 -0.31
CA THR A 116 -12.26 -2.24 1.13
C THR A 116 -12.50 -3.72 1.41
N ASP A 117 -13.54 -4.30 0.82
CA ASP A 117 -13.87 -5.71 1.01
C ASP A 117 -12.81 -6.64 0.39
N ALA A 118 -12.23 -6.24 -0.74
CA ALA A 118 -11.15 -6.98 -1.41
C ALA A 118 -9.85 -6.96 -0.60
N TYR A 119 -9.42 -5.79 -0.12
CA TYR A 119 -8.19 -5.66 0.67
C TYR A 119 -8.30 -6.34 2.04
N ARG A 120 -9.47 -6.30 2.70
CA ARG A 120 -9.71 -7.05 3.94
C ARG A 120 -9.61 -8.56 3.72
N ARG A 121 -10.20 -9.07 2.64
CA ARG A 121 -10.08 -10.49 2.28
C ARG A 121 -8.65 -10.87 1.91
N MET A 122 -7.96 -10.05 1.13
CA MET A 122 -6.53 -10.22 0.85
C MET A 122 -5.72 -10.30 2.14
N ALA A 123 -5.92 -9.37 3.08
CA ALA A 123 -5.19 -9.36 4.35
C ALA A 123 -5.41 -10.64 5.16
N VAL A 124 -6.66 -11.10 5.28
CA VAL A 124 -6.99 -12.37 5.95
C VAL A 124 -6.34 -13.57 5.24
N GLU A 125 -6.46 -13.65 3.92
CA GLU A 125 -6.00 -14.82 3.16
C GLU A 125 -4.48 -14.89 2.98
N THR A 126 -3.79 -13.77 3.13
CA THR A 126 -2.32 -13.69 3.01
C THR A 126 -1.61 -13.51 4.34
N GLY A 127 -2.34 -13.23 5.43
CA GLY A 127 -1.78 -12.84 6.71
C GLY A 127 -1.08 -11.47 6.67
N ALA A 128 -1.46 -10.62 5.71
CA ALA A 128 -0.87 -9.29 5.56
C ALA A 128 -1.39 -8.32 6.62
N VAL A 129 -0.53 -7.37 7.00
CA VAL A 129 -0.96 -6.18 7.73
C VAL A 129 -1.85 -5.35 6.83
N LEU A 130 -3.07 -5.05 7.24
CA LEU A 130 -3.95 -4.16 6.47
C LEU A 130 -3.59 -2.71 6.81
N ALA A 131 -3.23 -1.92 5.80
CA ALA A 131 -3.12 -0.46 5.90
C ALA A 131 -4.36 0.16 5.23
N PRO A 132 -5.38 0.58 6.01
CA PRO A 132 -6.69 0.96 5.49
C PRO A 132 -6.74 2.41 4.96
N VAL A 133 -5.81 2.78 4.07
CA VAL A 133 -5.66 4.18 3.62
C VAL A 133 -6.94 4.72 3.00
N GLY A 134 -7.63 3.97 2.14
CA GLY A 134 -8.86 4.43 1.50
C GLY A 134 -10.00 4.72 2.48
N GLU A 135 -10.14 3.97 3.57
CA GLU A 135 -11.16 4.25 4.59
C GLU A 135 -10.82 5.53 5.36
N GLU A 136 -9.56 5.69 5.77
CA GLU A 136 -9.10 6.88 6.48
C GLU A 136 -9.09 8.12 5.58
N TRP A 137 -8.86 7.94 4.28
CA TRP A 137 -8.91 8.97 3.26
C TRP A 137 -10.29 9.63 3.20
N TRP A 138 -11.36 8.83 3.08
CA TRP A 138 -12.72 9.36 3.02
C TRP A 138 -13.16 9.98 4.34
N LYS A 139 -12.83 9.36 5.48
CA LYS A 139 -13.06 9.96 6.81
C LYS A 139 -12.40 11.33 6.91
N TYR A 140 -11.13 11.45 6.49
CA TYR A 140 -10.39 12.70 6.54
C TYR A 140 -11.00 13.75 5.61
N LYS A 141 -11.30 13.38 4.36
CA LYS A 141 -11.92 14.27 3.37
C LYS A 141 -13.28 14.82 3.83
N HIS A 142 -14.10 14.01 4.51
CA HIS A 142 -15.38 14.48 5.06
C HIS A 142 -15.18 15.42 6.25
N ALA A 143 -14.20 15.14 7.11
CA ALA A 143 -13.89 15.98 8.27
C ALA A 143 -13.21 17.30 7.89
N HIS A 144 -12.48 17.31 6.76
CA HIS A 144 -11.68 18.43 6.28
C HIS A 144 -11.97 18.74 4.81
N PRO A 145 -13.20 19.19 4.46
CA PRO A 145 -13.58 19.48 3.08
C PRO A 145 -12.79 20.63 2.44
N GLU A 146 -12.10 21.45 3.26
CA GLU A 146 -11.18 22.50 2.82
C GLU A 146 -9.84 21.97 2.30
N VAL A 147 -9.48 20.73 2.63
CA VAL A 147 -8.21 20.12 2.20
C VAL A 147 -8.43 19.39 0.89
N GLU A 148 -7.69 19.80 -0.15
CA GLU A 148 -7.67 19.08 -1.41
C GLU A 148 -6.81 17.83 -1.28
N MET A 149 -7.46 16.66 -1.29
CA MET A 149 -6.80 15.35 -1.15
C MET A 149 -6.34 14.79 -2.50
N TYR A 150 -6.91 15.27 -3.60
CA TYR A 150 -6.65 14.76 -4.94
C TYR A 150 -5.82 15.73 -5.78
N ALA A 151 -5.06 15.19 -6.72
CA ALA A 151 -4.53 15.96 -7.83
C ALA A 151 -5.67 16.45 -8.73
N SER A 152 -5.33 17.29 -9.72
CA SER A 152 -6.31 17.88 -10.63
C SER A 152 -7.09 16.87 -11.49
N ASP A 153 -6.60 15.63 -11.61
CA ASP A 153 -7.30 14.55 -12.32
C ASP A 153 -8.39 13.86 -11.49
N GLY A 154 -8.45 14.11 -10.18
CA GLY A 154 -9.43 13.48 -9.29
C GLY A 154 -9.17 11.99 -9.00
N GLU A 155 -8.01 11.47 -9.40
CA GLU A 155 -7.62 10.06 -9.20
C GLU A 155 -6.37 9.97 -8.32
N HIS A 156 -5.30 10.69 -8.69
CA HIS A 156 -4.05 10.66 -7.95
C HIS A 156 -4.12 11.50 -6.68
N ALA A 157 -3.23 11.21 -5.73
CA ALA A 157 -3.11 11.99 -4.52
C ALA A 157 -2.50 13.38 -4.75
N SER A 158 -3.03 14.38 -4.05
CA SER A 158 -2.29 15.59 -3.74
C SER A 158 -1.13 15.26 -2.79
N LEU A 159 -0.28 16.24 -2.48
CA LEU A 159 0.78 16.05 -1.49
C LEU A 159 0.22 15.72 -0.11
N GLU A 160 -0.87 16.38 0.28
CA GLU A 160 -1.61 16.12 1.52
C GLU A 160 -2.17 14.70 1.54
N GLY A 161 -2.70 14.24 0.40
CA GLY A 161 -3.15 12.86 0.22
C GLY A 161 -2.03 11.84 0.39
N SER A 162 -0.89 12.02 -0.28
CA SER A 162 0.26 11.12 -0.15
C SER A 162 0.83 11.13 1.28
N THR A 163 0.80 12.28 1.95
CA THR A 163 1.21 12.43 3.36
C THR A 163 0.28 11.63 4.28
N LEU A 164 -1.04 11.69 4.08
CA LEU A 164 -1.99 10.87 4.83
C LEU A 164 -1.73 9.37 4.59
N ALA A 165 -1.56 8.97 3.33
CA ALA A 165 -1.30 7.57 2.97
C ALA A 165 -0.05 7.02 3.65
N ALA A 166 1.06 7.76 3.57
CA ALA A 166 2.33 7.42 4.23
C ALA A 166 2.17 7.26 5.74
N ARG A 167 1.43 8.18 6.39
CA ARG A 167 1.17 8.12 7.83
C ARG A 167 0.41 6.86 8.24
N ILE A 168 -0.69 6.56 7.55
CA ILE A 168 -1.53 5.39 7.86
C ILE A 168 -0.77 4.07 7.61
N LEU A 169 0.03 3.99 6.54
CA LEU A 169 0.90 2.84 6.29
C LEU A 169 1.91 2.64 7.44
N LEU A 170 2.54 3.71 7.91
CA LEU A 170 3.50 3.65 9.01
C LEU A 170 2.83 3.22 10.32
N GLU A 171 1.67 3.79 10.63
CA GLU A 171 0.89 3.44 11.82
C GLU A 171 0.50 1.96 11.83
N ALA A 172 -0.01 1.43 10.71
CA ALA A 172 -0.37 0.01 10.59
C ALA A 172 0.84 -0.92 10.82
N ILE A 173 2.01 -0.58 10.29
CA ILE A 173 3.25 -1.35 10.51
C ILE A 173 3.69 -1.25 11.98
N GLN A 174 3.64 -0.07 12.59
CA GLN A 174 4.04 0.13 13.99
C GLN A 174 3.12 -0.61 14.97
N GLU A 175 1.81 -0.61 14.73
CA GLU A 175 0.86 -1.42 15.50
C GLU A 175 1.24 -2.91 15.42
N LYS A 176 1.62 -3.39 14.22
CA LYS A 176 2.05 -4.78 14.08
C LYS A 176 3.30 -5.13 14.87
N GLU A 177 4.28 -4.22 14.94
CA GLU A 177 5.47 -4.44 15.76
C GLU A 177 5.15 -4.50 17.25
N GLN A 178 4.28 -3.62 17.74
CA GLN A 178 3.86 -3.63 19.14
C GLN A 178 3.13 -4.91 19.55
N GLU A 179 2.43 -5.57 18.62
CA GLU A 179 1.82 -6.89 18.86
C GLU A 179 2.86 -8.00 19.03
N LYS A 180 4.01 -7.93 18.36
CA LYS A 180 5.07 -8.95 18.47
C LYS A 180 5.84 -8.87 19.79
N GLU A 181 5.90 -7.69 20.39
CA GLU A 181 6.62 -7.44 21.64
C GLU A 181 5.82 -7.84 22.90
N ARG A 182 4.54 -8.19 22.74
CA ARG A 182 3.64 -8.64 23.82
C ARG A 182 3.59 -10.16 23.93
#